data_AF-A0A2E0MFM1-F1
#
_entry.id   AF-A0A2E0MFM1-F1
#
_cell.length_a   1.000
_cell.length_b   1.000
_cell.length_c   1.000
_cell.angle_alpha   90.00
_cell.angle_beta   90.00
_cell.angle_gamma   90.00
#
_symmetry.space_group_name_H-M   'P 1'
#
loop_
_entity.id
_entity.type
_entity.pdbx_description
1 polymer ?
#
loop_
_entity_poly.entity_id
_entity_poly.type
_entity_poly.pdbx_seq_one_letter_code
_entity_poly.pdbx_strand_id
1 'polypeptide(L)' 'MQKDFKYYLNNKKELKHKFGSSFIIIQDQKILDSLPSFKEAIQFLNTKKGDFLIQEINENADSQTAVLSL' A
#
# COMPACT_ATOMS: atom_id res chain seq x y z
N MET A 1 6.72 6.02 6.29
CA MET A 1 5.33 5.87 6.78
C MET A 1 4.42 7.07 6.60
N GLN A 2 4.49 8.15 7.38
CA GLN A 2 3.57 9.30 7.19
C GLN A 2 3.62 9.89 5.77
N LYS A 3 4.82 9.96 5.19
CA LYS A 3 5.03 10.41 3.80
C LYS A 3 4.38 9.49 2.78
N ASP A 4 4.48 8.17 2.96
CA ASP A 4 3.89 7.16 2.06
C ASP A 4 2.37 7.15 2.15
N PHE A 5 1.82 7.34 3.35
CA PHE A 5 0.38 7.46 3.52
C PHE A 5 -0.16 8.76 2.90
N LYS A 6 0.56 9.88 3.06
CA LYS A 6 0.22 11.13 2.38
C LYS A 6 0.30 10.98 0.85
N TYR A 7 1.31 10.26 0.35
CA TYR A 7 1.40 9.92 -1.07
C TYR A 7 0.16 9.12 -1.53
N TYR A 8 -0.27 8.11 -0.78
CA TYR A 8 -1.52 7.39 -1.09
C TYR A 8 -2.72 8.33 -1.15
N LEU A 9 -2.94 9.16 -0.12
CA LEU A 9 -4.08 10.09 -0.07
C LEU A 9 -4.09 11.06 -1.26
N ASN A 10 -2.94 11.64 -1.59
CA ASN A 10 -2.81 12.58 -2.71
C ASN A 10 -3.05 11.92 -4.07
N ASN A 11 -2.85 10.62 -4.21
CA ASN A 11 -2.93 9.89 -5.48
C ASN A 11 -4.10 8.87 -5.51
N LYS A 12 -4.97 8.84 -4.50
CA LYS A 12 -6.01 7.80 -4.30
C LYS A 12 -6.87 7.55 -5.55
N LYS A 13 -7.28 8.63 -6.24
CA LYS A 13 -8.11 8.55 -7.46
C LYS A 13 -7.37 7.88 -8.61
N GLU A 14 -6.11 8.22 -8.83
CA GLU A 14 -5.28 7.63 -9.88
C GLU A 14 -4.95 6.17 -9.56
N LEU A 15 -4.58 5.88 -8.31
CA LEU A 15 -4.28 4.54 -7.84
C LEU A 15 -5.49 3.61 -7.98
N LYS A 16 -6.70 4.09 -7.66
CA LYS A 16 -7.93 3.34 -7.89
C LYS A 16 -8.19 3.07 -9.36
N HIS A 17 -7.96 4.05 -10.25
CA HIS A 17 -8.09 3.84 -11.68
C HIS A 17 -7.10 2.80 -12.22
N LYS A 18 -5.86 2.81 -11.70
CA LYS A 18 -4.77 1.94 -12.17
C LYS A 18 -4.81 0.53 -11.61
N PHE A 19 -5.17 0.39 -10.33
CA PHE A 19 -5.02 -0.86 -9.57
C PHE A 19 -6.35 -1.39 -9.01
N GLY A 20 -7.47 -0.69 -9.24
CA GLY A 20 -8.78 -1.12 -8.77
C GLY A 20 -8.88 -1.19 -7.24
N SER A 21 -9.52 -2.24 -6.73
CA SER A 21 -9.74 -2.49 -5.30
C SER A 21 -8.71 -3.48 -4.74
N SER A 22 -7.43 -3.19 -4.91
CA SER A 22 -6.31 -4.05 -4.49
C SER A 22 -5.58 -3.49 -3.26
N PHE A 23 -4.65 -4.29 -2.72
CA PHE A 23 -3.68 -3.88 -1.71
C PHE A 23 -2.41 -3.41 -2.41
N ILE A 24 -2.06 -2.14 -2.27
CA ILE A 24 -0.80 -1.59 -2.77
C ILE A 24 0.26 -1.59 -1.69
N ILE A 25 1.50 -1.83 -2.10
CA ILE A 25 2.67 -1.76 -1.24
C ILE A 25 3.44 -0.51 -1.61
N ILE A 26 3.62 0.39 -0.64
CA ILE A 26 4.29 1.68 -0.82
C ILE A 26 5.56 1.71 0.04
N GLN A 27 6.66 2.10 -0.59
CA GLN A 27 7.92 2.40 0.08
C GLN A 27 8.56 3.61 -0.60
N ASP A 28 9.01 4.59 0.20
CA ASP A 28 9.63 5.82 -0.30
C ASP A 28 8.81 6.51 -1.40
N GLN A 29 7.49 6.58 -1.22
CA GLN A 29 6.51 7.16 -2.16
C GLN A 29 6.51 6.49 -3.54
N LYS A 30 6.91 5.21 -3.61
CA LYS A 30 6.84 4.38 -4.81
C LYS A 30 5.95 3.17 -4.56
N ILE A 31 5.13 2.84 -5.55
CA ILE A 31 4.38 1.59 -5.57
C ILE A 31 5.36 0.47 -5.94
N LEU A 32 5.55 -0.48 -5.04
CA LEU A 32 6.37 -1.66 -5.29
C LEU A 32 5.56 -2.75 -6.00
N ASP A 33 4.31 -2.96 -5.57
CA ASP A 33 3.40 -3.92 -6.17
C ASP A 33 1.93 -3.64 -5.78
N SER A 34 1.01 -4.31 -6.46
CA SER A 34 -0.44 -4.32 -6.21
C SER A 34 -0.93 -5.76 -6.19
N LEU A 35 -1.50 -6.18 -5.07
CA LEU A 35 -1.86 -7.57 -4.81
C LEU A 35 -3.35 -7.68 -4.43
N PRO A 36 -4.01 -8.79 -4.79
CA PRO A 36 -5.45 -8.94 -4.58
C PRO A 36 -5.82 -9.15 -3.10
N SER A 37 -4.88 -9.50 -2.24
CA SER A 37 -5.13 -9.72 -0.82
C SER A 37 -4.01 -9.23 0.09
N PHE A 38 -4.36 -8.87 1.33
CA PHE A 38 -3.39 -8.50 2.37
C PHE A 38 -2.36 -9.62 2.63
N LYS A 39 -2.81 -10.88 2.62
CA LYS A 39 -1.95 -12.05 2.85
C LYS A 39 -0.85 -12.15 1.79
N GLU A 40 -1.19 -11.94 0.53
CA GLU A 40 -0.20 -11.94 -0.56
C GLU A 40 0.78 -10.77 -0.42
N ALA A 41 0.32 -9.59 0.01
CA ALA A 41 1.20 -8.46 0.28
C ALA A 41 2.24 -8.75 1.37
N ILE A 42 1.82 -9.41 2.46
CA ILE A 42 2.77 -9.88 3.49
C ILE A 42 3.74 -10.91 2.91
N GLN A 43 3.26 -11.89 2.15
CA GLN A 43 4.11 -12.91 1.53
C GLN A 43 5.15 -12.32 0.58
N PHE A 44 4.78 -11.30 -0.20
CA PHE A 44 5.69 -10.55 -1.07
C PHE A 44 6.79 -9.81 -0.29
N LEU A 45 6.45 -9.31 0.91
CA LEU A 45 7.40 -8.59 1.77
C LEU A 45 8.33 -9.50 2.56
N ASN A 46 8.01 -10.78 2.76
CA ASN A 46 8.81 -11.71 3.57
C ASN A 46 10.29 -11.81 3.16
N THR A 47 10.65 -11.48 1.91
CA THR A 47 12.03 -11.51 1.41
C THR A 47 12.66 -10.12 1.30
N LYS A 48 11.97 -9.06 1.74
CA LYS A 48 12.40 -7.66 1.63
C LYS A 48 12.72 -7.10 3.01
N LYS A 49 13.55 -6.05 3.05
CA LYS A 49 13.94 -5.34 4.27
C LYS A 49 13.51 -3.89 4.20
N GLY A 50 13.18 -3.33 5.36
CA GLY A 50 12.77 -1.95 5.54
C GLY A 50 11.32 -1.81 6.00
N ASP A 51 10.87 -0.56 6.03
CA ASP A 51 9.51 -0.22 6.40
C ASP A 51 8.63 -0.13 5.14
N PHE A 52 7.49 -0.81 5.17
CA PHE A 52 6.51 -0.83 4.09
C PHE A 52 5.12 -0.41 4.58
N LEU A 53 4.42 0.37 3.77
CA LEU A 53 3.00 0.65 3.93
C LEU A 53 2.22 -0.31 3.04
N ILE A 54 1.37 -1.15 3.63
CA ILE A 54 0.36 -1.90 2.88
C ILE A 54 -0.95 -1.13 3.02
N GLN A 55 -1.55 -0.75 1.92
CA GLN A 55 -2.78 0.02 1.89
C GLN A 55 -3.80 -0.62 0.97
N GLU A 56 -4.98 -0.93 1.51
CA GLU A 56 -6.12 -1.29 0.69
C GLU A 56 -6.65 -0.04 -0.02
N ILE A 57 -6.84 -0.13 -1.34
CA ILE A 57 -7.54 0.88 -2.11
C ILE A 57 -9.04 0.65 -1.96
N ASN A 58 -9.65 1.44 -1.08
CA ASN A 58 -11.10 1.44 -0.91
C ASN A 58 -11.62 2.89 -0.81
N GLU A 59 -12.92 3.10 -1.04
CA GLU A 59 -13.50 4.45 -1.02
C GLU A 59 -13.57 5.04 0.39
N ASN A 60 -13.62 4.17 1.42
CA ASN A 60 -14.02 4.54 2.78
C ASN A 60 -12.89 4.56 3.82
N ALA A 61 -11.68 4.09 3.50
CA ALA A 61 -10.56 4.14 4.44
C ALA A 61 -9.84 5.48 4.34
N ASP A 62 -10.11 6.30 5.35
CA ASP A 62 -9.25 7.40 5.78
C ASP A 62 -8.19 6.91 6.80
N SER A 63 -8.10 5.59 7.00
CA SER A 63 -7.24 4.92 7.98
C SER A 63 -6.19 4.03 7.29
N GLN A 64 -4.99 4.00 7.86
CA GLN A 64 -3.91 3.10 7.42
C GLN A 64 -4.32 1.64 7.62
N THR A 65 -4.16 0.80 6.59
CA THR A 65 -4.44 -0.64 6.71
C THR A 65 -3.39 -1.34 7.57
N ALA A 66 -2.10 -1.23 7.24
CA ALA A 66 -1.03 -1.76 8.07
C ALA A 66 0.34 -1.11 7.78
N VAL A 67 1.18 -1.07 8.81
CA VAL A 67 2.61 -0.78 8.70
C VAL A 67 3.38 -2.06 9.03
N LEU A 68 4.31 -2.44 8.17
CA LEU A 68 5.19 -3.60 8.40
C LEU A 68 6.65 -3.15 8.37
N SER A 69 7.38 -3.49 9.44
CA SER A 69 8.83 -3.28 9.56
C SER A 69 9.51 -4.66 9.59
N LEU A 70 10.35 -4.95 8.59
CA LEU A 70 11.11 -6.20 8.44
C LEU A 70 12.61 -5.91 8.29
#